data_AF-A0A2S5EJ38-F1
#
_entry.id   AF-A0A2S5EJ38-F1
#
_cell.length_a   1.000
_cell.length_b   1.000
_cell.length_c   1.000
_cell.angle_alpha   90.00
_cell.angle_beta   90.00
_cell.angle_gamma   90.00
#
_symmetry.space_group_name_H-M   'P 1'
#
loop_
_entity.id
_entity.type
_entity.pdbx_description
1 polymer ?
#
loop_
_entity_poly.entity_id
_entity_poly.type
_entity_poly.pdbx_seq_one_letter_code
_entity_poly.pdbx_strand_id
1 'polypeptide(L)'
;IEKSNYAPKQIADNLKIPLSTLENLMNGDFEYFSKVSLTDVAKRLSSMLGEEINVIFEDEELKEEGQLKKKDTTYNKLRIFQFLMVAFLIVNLIFLYFLIQDLRFYNNILQRNIYTLNIINRGTSEIYVNKTVVPPNQNIQIQLAFGENLEIHGNQGETVIETPLVKYTVKLEDFEVSLSYGND
;
A
#
# COMPACT_ATOMS: atom_id res chain seq x y z
N ILE A 1 -32.89 50.16 20.87
CA ILE A 1 -32.68 49.57 22.22
C ILE A 1 -32.39 50.67 23.26
N GLU A 2 -31.36 51.49 23.10
CA GLU A 2 -31.02 52.58 24.06
C GLU A 2 -32.11 53.63 24.28
N LYS A 3 -32.97 53.85 23.29
CA LYS A 3 -34.10 54.79 23.35
C LYS A 3 -35.42 54.15 23.81
N SER A 4 -35.39 52.87 24.21
CA SER A 4 -36.61 52.16 24.64
C SER A 4 -36.96 52.48 26.10
N ASN A 5 -38.24 52.35 26.44
CA ASN A 5 -38.74 52.53 27.82
C ASN A 5 -38.41 51.33 28.75
N TYR A 6 -37.64 50.35 28.28
CA TYR A 6 -37.32 49.13 29.02
C TYR A 6 -35.91 49.19 29.60
N ALA A 7 -35.75 48.75 30.85
CA ALA A 7 -34.43 48.61 31.44
C ALA A 7 -33.64 47.49 30.73
N PRO A 8 -32.31 47.59 30.56
CA PRO A 8 -31.50 46.58 29.88
C PRO A 8 -31.71 45.15 30.43
N LYS A 9 -31.89 45.02 31.75
CA LYS A 9 -32.19 43.74 32.39
C LYS A 9 -33.54 43.15 31.93
N GLN A 10 -34.57 43.98 31.78
CA GLN A 10 -35.88 43.55 31.29
C GLN A 10 -35.82 43.12 29.82
N ILE A 11 -34.97 43.77 29.02
CA ILE A 11 -34.72 43.38 27.63
C ILE A 11 -34.01 42.01 27.60
N ALA A 12 -32.96 41.82 28.39
CA ALA A 12 -32.23 40.57 28.48
C ALA A 12 -33.13 39.39 28.90
N ASP A 13 -33.97 39.59 29.92
CA ASP A 13 -34.93 38.59 30.41
C ASP A 13 -35.96 38.20 29.34
N ASN A 14 -36.50 39.18 28.59
CA ASN A 14 -37.46 38.92 27.51
C ASN A 14 -36.83 38.21 26.30
N LEU A 15 -35.57 38.54 26.00
CA LEU A 15 -34.79 37.87 24.96
C LEU A 15 -34.25 36.51 25.41
N LYS A 16 -34.34 36.18 26.71
CA LYS A 16 -33.77 34.97 27.32
C LYS A 16 -32.27 34.83 27.07
N ILE A 17 -31.56 35.95 27.11
CA ILE A 17 -30.09 36.01 26.94
C ILE A 17 -29.44 36.61 28.20
N PRO A 18 -28.18 36.25 28.50
CA PRO A 18 -27.42 36.92 29.55
C PRO A 18 -27.28 38.43 29.30
N LEU A 19 -27.18 39.22 30.36
CA LEU A 19 -26.98 40.67 30.24
C LEU A 19 -25.70 41.02 29.48
N SER A 20 -24.62 40.27 29.70
CA SER A 20 -23.36 40.41 28.96
C SER A 20 -23.53 40.18 27.45
N THR A 21 -24.42 39.26 27.08
CA THR A 21 -24.76 38.99 25.67
C THR A 21 -25.56 40.14 25.07
N LEU A 22 -26.46 40.77 25.84
CA LEU A 22 -27.15 41.99 25.40
C LEU A 22 -26.18 43.18 25.24
N GLU A 23 -25.22 43.33 26.15
CA GLU A 23 -24.19 44.37 26.05
C GLU A 23 -23.36 44.22 24.77
N ASN A 24 -22.96 43.00 24.42
CA ASN A 24 -22.28 42.72 23.15
C ASN A 24 -23.13 43.13 21.93
N LEU A 25 -24.43 42.81 21.94
CA LEU A 25 -25.35 43.25 20.86
C LEU A 25 -25.45 44.77 20.75
N MET A 26 -25.50 45.48 21.88
CA MET A 26 -25.56 46.94 21.90
C MET A 26 -24.25 47.58 21.45
N ASN A 27 -23.11 46.93 21.74
CA ASN A 27 -21.79 47.36 21.32
C ASN A 27 -21.46 46.99 19.85
N GLY A 28 -22.37 46.31 19.14
CA GLY A 28 -22.15 45.88 17.77
C GLY A 28 -21.22 44.68 17.61
N ASP A 29 -20.93 43.95 18.70
CA ASP A 29 -20.14 42.72 18.67
C ASP A 29 -21.05 41.52 18.36
N PHE A 30 -21.11 41.17 17.07
CA PHE A 30 -21.94 40.09 16.55
C PHE A 30 -21.17 38.78 16.29
N GLU A 31 -19.84 38.74 16.52
CA GLU A 31 -18.98 37.60 16.16
C GLU A 31 -19.40 36.28 16.85
N TYR A 32 -19.97 36.39 18.05
CA TYR A 32 -20.40 35.24 18.85
C TYR A 32 -21.81 34.75 18.54
N PHE A 33 -22.55 35.45 17.66
CA PHE A 33 -23.92 35.10 17.34
C PHE A 33 -24.02 34.36 16.00
N SER A 34 -24.71 33.22 16.01
CA SER A 34 -25.11 32.58 14.76
C SER A 34 -26.21 33.40 14.08
N LYS A 35 -26.33 33.28 12.74
CA LYS A 35 -27.42 33.92 11.97
C LYS A 35 -28.80 33.59 12.56
N VAL A 36 -29.03 32.32 12.90
CA VAL A 36 -30.27 31.85 13.53
C VAL A 36 -30.51 32.55 14.87
N SER A 37 -29.46 32.74 15.67
CA SER A 37 -29.56 33.46 16.94
C SER A 37 -29.91 34.94 16.74
N LEU A 38 -29.31 35.62 15.78
CA LEU A 38 -29.61 37.02 15.49
C LEU A 38 -31.03 37.21 14.96
N THR A 39 -31.50 36.30 14.10
CA THR A 39 -32.90 36.31 13.62
C THR A 39 -33.89 36.07 14.76
N ASP A 40 -33.63 35.12 15.67
CA ASP A 40 -34.50 34.88 16.82
C ASP A 40 -34.52 36.09 17.78
N VAL A 41 -33.35 36.68 18.04
CA VAL A 41 -33.23 37.91 18.84
C VAL A 41 -33.99 39.07 18.21
N ALA A 42 -33.83 39.30 16.91
CA ALA A 42 -34.53 40.37 16.20
C ALA A 42 -36.05 40.17 16.19
N LYS A 43 -36.52 38.94 16.01
CA LYS A 43 -37.95 38.62 16.08
C LYS A 43 -38.54 38.90 17.46
N ARG A 44 -37.82 38.52 18.53
CA ARG A 44 -38.25 38.80 19.91
C ARG A 44 -38.21 40.29 20.23
N LEU A 45 -37.16 41.00 19.80
CA LEU A 45 -37.06 42.45 19.92
C LEU A 45 -38.20 43.14 19.16
N SER A 46 -38.51 42.68 17.95
CA SER A 46 -39.59 43.22 17.12
C SER A 46 -40.95 43.07 17.82
N SER A 47 -41.22 41.88 18.38
CA SER A 47 -42.43 41.64 19.18
C SER A 47 -42.48 42.48 20.46
N MET A 48 -41.35 42.76 21.09
CA MET A 48 -41.28 43.51 22.35
C MET A 48 -41.41 45.03 22.15
N LEU A 49 -40.81 45.55 21.08
CA LEU A 49 -40.79 46.97 20.75
C LEU A 49 -41.96 47.39 19.86
N GLY A 50 -42.65 46.42 19.23
CA GLY A 50 -43.72 46.71 18.27
C GLY A 50 -43.21 47.30 16.95
N GLU A 51 -41.90 47.19 16.70
CA GLU A 51 -41.23 47.71 15.51
C GLU A 51 -40.77 46.54 14.64
N GLU A 52 -40.82 46.69 13.32
CA GLU A 52 -40.27 45.70 12.41
C GLU A 52 -38.75 45.79 12.40
N ILE A 53 -38.08 44.74 12.88
CA ILE A 53 -36.61 44.68 12.94
C ILE A 53 -36.13 43.68 11.90
N ASN A 54 -35.51 44.19 10.84
CA ASN A 54 -34.86 43.39 9.81
C ASN A 54 -33.37 43.27 10.11
N VAL A 55 -32.87 42.03 10.17
CA VAL A 55 -31.44 41.75 10.30
C VAL A 55 -30.86 41.65 8.90
N ILE A 56 -30.00 42.60 8.55
CA ILE A 56 -29.25 42.56 7.31
C ILE A 56 -27.96 41.77 7.58
N PHE A 57 -27.83 40.62 6.93
CA PHE A 57 -26.58 39.91 6.88
C PHE A 57 -25.84 40.35 5.61
N GLU A 58 -24.58 40.80 5.74
CA GLU A 58 -23.73 41.18 4.59
C GLU A 58 -23.59 40.08 3.52
N ASP A 59 -24.01 38.85 3.81
CA ASP A 59 -23.99 37.70 2.90
C ASP A 59 -25.22 37.55 1.96
N GLU A 60 -26.28 38.36 2.11
CA GLU A 60 -27.54 38.15 1.35
C GLU A 60 -27.88 39.18 0.26
N GLU A 61 -27.29 40.39 0.27
CA GLU A 61 -27.52 41.40 -0.80
C GLU A 61 -26.44 41.44 -1.90
N LEU A 62 -25.37 40.65 -1.79
CA LEU A 62 -24.29 40.57 -2.79
C LEU A 62 -24.37 39.29 -3.66
N LYS A 63 -25.59 38.85 -4.02
CA LYS A 63 -25.76 37.69 -4.92
C LYS A 63 -25.92 38.04 -6.40
N GLU A 64 -26.01 39.31 -6.78
CA GLU A 64 -26.06 39.68 -8.20
C GLU A 64 -24.74 40.22 -8.78
N GLU A 65 -23.79 40.71 -7.98
CA GLU A 65 -22.51 41.17 -8.52
C GLU A 65 -21.34 40.78 -7.62
N GLY A 66 -20.88 39.55 -7.78
CA GLY A 66 -19.73 39.06 -7.04
C GLY A 66 -19.66 37.55 -7.06
N GLN A 67 -19.06 36.99 -8.12
CA GLN A 67 -18.58 35.61 -8.12
C GLN A 67 -17.49 35.44 -7.04
N LEU A 68 -17.89 35.37 -5.76
CA LEU A 68 -17.05 34.85 -4.71
C LEU A 68 -16.92 33.35 -4.93
N LYS A 69 -15.74 32.97 -5.42
CA LYS A 69 -15.21 31.61 -5.65
C LYS A 69 -15.62 30.60 -4.55
N LYS A 70 -16.84 30.10 -4.61
CA LYS A 70 -17.29 28.87 -3.94
C LYS A 70 -17.38 27.77 -4.99
N LYS A 71 -16.24 27.37 -5.56
CA LYS A 71 -16.12 26.17 -6.40
C LYS A 71 -14.65 25.89 -6.65
N ASP A 72 -13.98 25.25 -5.69
CA ASP A 72 -12.72 24.54 -6.00
C ASP A 72 -12.32 23.50 -4.94
N THR A 73 -12.81 23.60 -3.69
CA THR A 73 -12.40 22.66 -2.64
C THR A 73 -13.00 21.26 -2.81
N THR A 74 -14.25 21.12 -3.27
CA THR A 74 -14.87 19.80 -3.51
C THR A 74 -14.31 19.12 -4.76
N TYR A 75 -14.05 19.88 -5.83
CA TYR A 75 -13.50 19.35 -7.08
C TYR A 75 -12.03 18.91 -6.91
N ASN A 76 -11.24 19.66 -6.13
CA ASN A 76 -9.87 19.24 -5.78
C ASN A 76 -9.85 18.01 -4.87
N LYS A 77 -10.73 17.90 -3.86
CA LYS A 77 -10.79 16.70 -3.01
C LYS A 77 -11.12 15.44 -3.81
N LEU A 78 -12.05 15.52 -4.77
CA LEU A 78 -12.39 14.39 -5.64
C LEU A 78 -11.23 14.00 -6.56
N ARG A 79 -10.53 14.97 -7.15
CA ARG A 79 -9.34 14.72 -7.98
C ARG A 79 -8.18 14.12 -7.19
N ILE A 80 -7.95 14.58 -5.96
CA ILE A 80 -6.91 14.02 -5.08
C ILE A 80 -7.24 12.57 -4.71
N PHE A 81 -8.51 12.27 -4.39
CA PHE A 81 -8.95 10.91 -4.12
C PHE A 81 -8.82 9.99 -5.33
N GLN A 82 -9.20 10.47 -6.52
CA GLN A 82 -9.02 9.73 -7.78
C GLN A 82 -7.53 9.48 -8.06
N PHE A 83 -6.68 10.48 -7.85
CA PHE A 83 -5.23 10.34 -8.01
C PHE A 83 -4.65 9.32 -7.04
N LEU A 84 -5.07 9.34 -5.76
CA LEU A 84 -4.68 8.34 -4.76
C LEU A 84 -5.13 6.93 -5.14
N MET A 85 -6.35 6.77 -5.66
CA MET A 85 -6.86 5.48 -6.15
C MET A 85 -6.05 4.96 -7.34
N VAL A 86 -5.75 5.82 -8.31
CA VAL A 86 -4.92 5.46 -9.48
C VAL A 86 -3.51 5.11 -9.04
N ALA A 87 -2.90 5.90 -8.14
CA ALA A 87 -1.58 5.61 -7.60
C ALA A 87 -1.56 4.27 -6.83
N PHE A 88 -2.57 4.00 -6.01
CA PHE A 88 -2.72 2.73 -5.31
C PHE A 88 -2.84 1.56 -6.31
N LEU A 89 -3.63 1.72 -7.36
CA LEU A 89 -3.79 0.71 -8.39
C LEU A 89 -2.48 0.45 -9.15
N ILE A 90 -1.74 1.50 -9.51
CA ILE A 90 -0.43 1.37 -10.18
C ILE A 90 0.56 0.64 -9.27
N VAL A 91 0.65 1.00 -7.99
CA VAL A 91 1.54 0.34 -7.02
C VAL A 91 1.19 -1.15 -6.90
N ASN A 92 -0.10 -1.48 -6.80
CA ASN A 92 -0.54 -2.88 -6.76
C ASN A 92 -0.21 -3.63 -8.07
N LEU A 93 -0.35 -2.97 -9.22
CA LEU A 93 -0.01 -3.58 -10.51
C LEU A 93 1.48 -3.88 -10.61
N ILE A 94 2.33 -2.97 -10.13
CA ILE A 94 3.78 -3.16 -10.06
C ILE A 94 4.10 -4.34 -9.13
N PHE A 95 3.48 -4.39 -7.95
CA PHE A 95 3.65 -5.52 -7.02
C PHE A 95 3.24 -6.85 -7.66
N LEU A 96 2.10 -6.88 -8.34
CA LEU A 96 1.63 -8.07 -9.04
C LEU A 96 2.58 -8.48 -10.16
N TYR A 97 3.15 -7.53 -10.90
CA TYR A 97 4.14 -7.79 -11.93
C TYR A 97 5.38 -8.50 -11.36
N PHE A 98 5.95 -7.96 -10.27
CA PHE A 98 7.08 -8.60 -9.59
C PHE A 98 6.71 -9.98 -9.05
N LEU A 99 5.53 -10.13 -8.45
CA LEU A 99 5.07 -11.40 -7.91
C LEU A 99 4.92 -12.47 -9.02
N ILE A 100 4.37 -12.11 -10.18
CA ILE A 100 4.28 -13.03 -11.33
C ILE A 100 5.67 -13.36 -11.88
N GLN A 101 6.59 -12.39 -11.93
CA GLN A 101 7.95 -12.63 -12.38
C GLN A 101 8.67 -13.62 -11.47
N ASP A 102 8.56 -13.43 -10.15
CA ASP A 102 9.13 -14.34 -9.15
C ASP A 102 8.49 -15.73 -9.25
N LEU A 103 7.16 -15.80 -9.36
CA LEU A 103 6.45 -17.08 -9.51
C LEU A 103 6.92 -17.83 -10.76
N ARG A 104 7.10 -17.13 -11.88
CA ARG A 104 7.62 -17.72 -13.12
C ARG A 104 9.05 -18.18 -12.97
N PHE A 105 9.89 -17.43 -12.27
CA PHE A 105 11.27 -17.82 -11.98
C PHE A 105 11.33 -19.08 -11.12
N TYR A 106 10.60 -19.11 -10.00
CA TYR A 106 10.52 -20.29 -9.14
C TYR A 106 9.90 -21.48 -9.85
N ASN A 107 8.83 -21.28 -10.62
CA ASN A 107 8.22 -22.37 -11.39
C ASN A 107 9.19 -22.93 -12.44
N ASN A 108 9.96 -22.08 -13.13
CA ASN A 108 10.94 -22.54 -14.12
C ASN A 108 12.12 -23.29 -13.47
N ILE A 109 12.56 -22.87 -12.28
CA ILE A 109 13.61 -23.57 -11.52
C ILE A 109 13.09 -24.90 -10.96
N LEU A 110 11.90 -24.90 -10.35
CA LEU A 110 11.28 -26.10 -9.79
C LEU A 110 10.91 -27.11 -10.88
N GLN A 111 10.32 -26.66 -12.00
CA GLN A 111 10.02 -27.54 -13.13
C GLN A 111 11.27 -28.13 -13.78
N ARG A 112 12.41 -27.42 -13.71
CA ARG A 112 13.65 -27.95 -14.26
C ARG A 112 14.22 -29.11 -13.44
N ASN A 113 13.83 -29.35 -12.17
CA ASN A 113 14.31 -30.46 -11.34
C ASN A 113 15.80 -30.79 -11.58
N ILE A 114 16.63 -29.73 -11.66
CA ILE A 114 18.06 -29.85 -11.93
C ILE A 114 18.74 -30.10 -10.58
N TYR A 115 19.40 -31.25 -10.46
CA TYR A 115 20.21 -31.57 -9.31
C TYR A 115 21.67 -31.29 -9.60
N THR A 116 22.31 -30.61 -8.67
CA THR A 116 23.75 -30.40 -8.72
C THR A 116 24.45 -31.59 -8.08
N LEU A 117 25.24 -32.30 -8.89
CA LEU A 117 26.08 -33.42 -8.50
C LEU A 117 27.54 -32.96 -8.46
N ASN A 118 28.25 -33.31 -7.40
CA ASN A 118 29.70 -33.17 -7.33
C ASN A 118 30.34 -34.56 -7.49
N ILE A 119 31.14 -34.73 -8.54
CA ILE A 119 31.79 -36.00 -8.87
C ILE A 119 33.27 -35.86 -8.57
N ILE A 120 33.78 -36.70 -7.69
CA ILE A 120 35.17 -36.69 -7.25
C ILE A 120 35.83 -37.98 -7.71
N ASN A 121 36.85 -37.85 -8.55
CA ASN A 121 37.68 -38.96 -8.98
C ASN A 121 38.74 -39.24 -7.90
N ARG A 122 38.62 -40.34 -7.16
CA ARG A 122 39.67 -40.81 -6.22
C ARG A 122 40.50 -41.95 -6.81
N GLY A 123 40.35 -42.24 -8.10
CA GLY A 123 41.18 -43.18 -8.82
C GLY A 123 42.56 -42.62 -9.15
N THR A 124 43.40 -43.47 -9.74
CA THR A 124 44.76 -43.13 -10.17
C THR A 124 44.83 -42.67 -11.63
N SER A 125 43.75 -42.82 -12.39
CA SER A 125 43.63 -42.45 -13.81
C SER A 125 42.56 -41.38 -14.01
N GLU A 126 42.58 -40.73 -15.18
CA GLU A 126 41.50 -39.84 -15.59
C GLU A 126 40.20 -40.64 -15.79
N ILE A 127 39.06 -40.04 -15.44
CA ILE A 127 37.74 -40.57 -15.77
C ILE A 127 37.05 -39.64 -16.77
N TYR A 128 36.23 -40.23 -17.63
CA TYR A 128 35.40 -39.49 -18.57
C TYR A 128 33.98 -39.45 -18.04
N VAL A 129 33.48 -38.24 -17.78
CA VAL A 129 32.10 -38.01 -17.38
C VAL A 129 31.39 -37.34 -18.54
N ASN A 130 30.59 -38.09 -19.30
CA ASN A 130 30.07 -37.69 -20.61
C ASN A 130 31.18 -37.17 -21.54
N LYS A 131 31.27 -35.85 -21.75
CA LYS A 131 32.29 -35.18 -22.59
C LYS A 131 33.39 -34.49 -21.80
N THR A 132 33.36 -34.58 -20.47
CA THR A 132 34.28 -33.88 -19.57
C THR A 132 35.28 -34.86 -18.99
N VAL A 133 36.57 -34.51 -19.05
CA VAL A 133 37.65 -35.31 -18.46
C VAL A 133 37.90 -34.83 -17.03
N VAL A 134 37.95 -35.77 -16.08
CA VAL A 134 38.23 -35.48 -14.67
C VAL A 134 39.53 -36.15 -14.27
N PRO A 135 40.60 -35.38 -14.02
CA PRO A 135 41.88 -35.93 -13.60
C PRO A 135 41.83 -36.64 -12.24
N PRO A 136 42.85 -37.46 -11.92
CA PRO A 136 42.99 -38.08 -10.60
C PRO A 136 42.94 -37.06 -9.47
N ASN A 137 42.22 -37.39 -8.38
CA ASN A 137 42.04 -36.57 -7.19
C ASN A 137 41.40 -35.19 -7.44
N GLN A 138 40.76 -35.00 -8.59
CA GLN A 138 39.99 -33.79 -8.88
C GLN A 138 38.49 -34.02 -8.78
N ASN A 139 37.75 -32.93 -8.72
CA ASN A 139 36.30 -32.93 -8.72
C ASN A 139 35.75 -32.04 -9.82
N ILE A 140 34.51 -32.33 -10.20
CA ILE A 140 33.72 -31.49 -11.08
C ILE A 140 32.29 -31.39 -10.57
N GLN A 141 31.67 -30.25 -10.84
CA GLN A 141 30.27 -30.03 -10.54
C GLN A 141 29.47 -30.12 -11.84
N ILE A 142 28.46 -30.99 -11.86
CA ILE A 142 27.58 -31.20 -13.00
C ILE A 142 26.14 -30.97 -12.55
N GLN A 143 25.37 -30.35 -13.42
CA GLN A 143 23.91 -30.24 -13.29
C GLN A 143 23.27 -31.38 -14.09
N LEU A 144 22.51 -32.23 -13.42
CA LEU A 144 21.77 -33.32 -14.04
C LEU A 144 20.27 -33.05 -13.92
N ALA A 145 19.57 -32.95 -15.06
CA ALA A 145 18.13 -32.79 -15.07
C ALA A 145 17.42 -34.14 -14.84
N PHE A 146 16.18 -34.09 -14.37
CA PHE A 146 15.37 -35.29 -14.19
C PHE A 146 15.13 -36.01 -15.54
N GLY A 147 15.41 -37.32 -15.59
CA GLY A 147 15.32 -38.12 -16.81
C GLY A 147 16.54 -38.04 -17.74
N GLU A 148 17.55 -37.23 -17.39
CA GLU A 148 18.87 -37.29 -18.02
C GLU A 148 19.76 -38.29 -17.28
N ASN A 149 20.69 -38.88 -18.04
CA ASN A 149 21.64 -39.84 -17.53
C ASN A 149 23.06 -39.29 -17.70
N LEU A 150 23.93 -39.75 -16.80
CA LEU A 150 25.33 -39.37 -16.75
C LEU A 150 26.18 -40.63 -16.82
N GLU A 151 26.93 -40.77 -17.91
CA GLU A 151 27.81 -41.91 -18.14
C GLU A 151 29.22 -41.58 -17.64
N ILE A 152 29.79 -42.50 -16.87
CA ILE A 152 31.15 -42.42 -16.33
C ILE A 152 31.94 -43.61 -16.87
N HIS A 153 33.08 -43.30 -17.48
CA HIS A 153 33.97 -44.29 -18.08
C HIS A 153 35.40 -44.24 -17.55
N GLY A 154 36.05 -45.39 -17.53
CA GLY A 154 37.48 -45.51 -17.20
C GLY A 154 37.81 -45.30 -15.73
N ASN A 155 36.86 -45.56 -14.82
CA ASN A 155 37.08 -45.47 -13.38
C ASN A 155 37.95 -46.62 -12.87
N GLN A 156 39.25 -46.40 -12.75
CA GLN A 156 40.21 -47.36 -12.19
C GLN A 156 40.40 -47.18 -10.67
N GLY A 157 39.31 -47.06 -9.93
CA GLY A 157 39.35 -46.88 -8.48
C GLY A 157 37.99 -46.53 -7.87
N GLU A 158 38.00 -45.54 -6.99
CA GLU A 158 36.79 -45.03 -6.34
C GLU A 158 36.37 -43.71 -6.98
N THR A 159 35.13 -43.66 -7.47
CA THR A 159 34.47 -42.40 -7.83
C THR A 159 33.42 -42.09 -6.78
N VAL A 160 33.41 -40.86 -6.29
CA VAL A 160 32.49 -40.40 -5.26
C VAL A 160 31.51 -39.42 -5.89
N ILE A 161 30.22 -39.65 -5.69
CA ILE A 161 29.13 -38.80 -6.17
C ILE A 161 28.44 -38.19 -4.97
N GLU A 162 28.55 -36.88 -4.83
CA GLU A 162 27.93 -36.09 -3.79
C GLU A 162 26.74 -35.33 -4.34
N THR A 163 25.57 -35.62 -3.79
CA THR A 163 24.36 -34.81 -3.93
C THR A 163 24.23 -33.90 -2.70
N PRO A 164 23.33 -32.90 -2.68
CA PRO A 164 23.09 -32.09 -1.48
C PRO A 164 22.64 -32.89 -0.25
N LEU A 165 22.13 -34.12 -0.43
CA LEU A 165 21.51 -34.93 0.62
C LEU A 165 22.33 -36.18 0.97
N VAL A 166 22.95 -36.80 -0.03
CA VAL A 166 23.55 -38.13 0.06
C VAL A 166 24.86 -38.19 -0.72
N LYS A 167 25.79 -39.00 -0.22
CA LYS A 167 27.07 -39.31 -0.81
C LYS A 167 27.14 -40.79 -1.19
N TYR A 168 27.51 -41.07 -2.43
CA TYR A 168 27.67 -42.42 -2.98
C TYR A 168 29.13 -42.65 -3.34
N THR A 169 29.63 -43.87 -3.12
CA THR A 169 30.97 -44.29 -3.56
C THR A 169 30.81 -45.48 -4.48
N VAL A 170 31.36 -45.38 -5.69
CA VAL A 170 31.22 -46.37 -6.76
C VAL A 170 32.60 -46.89 -7.15
N LYS A 171 32.72 -48.21 -7.29
CA LYS A 171 33.93 -48.96 -7.67
C LYS A 171 33.75 -49.75 -8.96
N LEU A 172 32.87 -49.28 -9.83
CA LEU A 172 32.62 -49.88 -11.14
C LEU A 172 33.49 -49.16 -12.17
N GLU A 173 34.04 -49.89 -13.13
CA GLU A 173 34.91 -49.33 -14.18
C GLU A 173 34.13 -48.37 -15.09
N ASP A 174 32.98 -48.82 -15.56
CA ASP A 174 32.02 -48.02 -16.31
C ASP A 174 30.65 -48.11 -15.64
N PHE A 175 29.97 -46.97 -15.49
CA PHE A 175 28.64 -46.94 -14.88
C PHE A 175 27.85 -45.70 -15.27
N GLU A 176 26.54 -45.79 -15.09
CA GLU A 176 25.58 -44.74 -15.42
C GLU A 176 24.88 -44.25 -14.14
N VAL A 177 24.65 -42.94 -14.07
CA VAL A 177 23.94 -42.28 -12.98
C VAL A 177 22.71 -41.60 -13.54
N SER A 178 21.54 -41.94 -13.03
CA SER A 178 20.27 -41.34 -13.40
C SER A 178 19.49 -40.91 -12.17
N LEU A 179 18.69 -39.86 -12.31
CA LEU A 179 17.78 -39.39 -11.26
C LEU A 179 16.39 -39.98 -11.52
N SER A 180 15.90 -40.76 -10.57
CA SER A 180 14.56 -41.32 -10.58
C SER A 180 13.76 -40.81 -9.39
N TYR A 181 12.42 -40.86 -9.49
CA TYR A 181 11.57 -40.71 -8.33
C TYR A 181 11.82 -41.92 -7.41
N GLY A 182 12.09 -41.67 -6.13
CA GLY A 182 12.04 -42.73 -5.14
C GLY A 182 10.62 -43.29 -5.11
N ASN A 183 10.47 -44.61 -5.18
CA ASN A 183 9.21 -45.23 -4.79
C ASN A 183 9.10 -45.04 -3.27
N ASP A 184 8.07 -44.32 -2.83
CA ASP A 184 7.63 -44.31 -1.43
C ASP A 184 7.22 -45.72 -0.97
#